data_AF-A0A1F6BNH0-F1
#
_entry.id   AF-A0A1F6BNH0-F1
#
_cell.length_a   1.000
_cell.length_b   1.000
_cell.length_c   1.000
_cell.angle_alpha   90.00
_cell.angle_beta   90.00
_cell.angle_gamma   90.00
#
_symmetry.space_group_name_H-M   'P 1'
#
loop_
_entity.id
_entity.type
_entity.pdbx_description
1 polymer ?
#
loop_
_entity_poly.entity_id
_entity_poly.type
_entity_poly.pdbx_seq_one_letter_code
_entity_poly.pdbx_strand_id
1 'polypeptide(L)' 'MFGLNLNLSNIDKAMEVVGADLCGFNPRTANYYKNKTTHERLLSYNGIVNSNYPTEVIEIMNGF' A
#
# COMPACT_ATOMS: atom_id res chain seq x y z
N MET A 1 -10.44 -7.74 -11.80
CA MET A 1 -9.97 -8.08 -10.45
C MET A 1 -8.46 -8.27 -10.52
N PHE A 2 -7.69 -7.23 -10.19
CA PHE A 2 -6.22 -7.35 -10.10
C PHE A 2 -5.90 -8.05 -8.77
N GLY A 3 -5.97 -9.38 -8.78
CA GLY A 3 -5.45 -10.18 -7.67
C GLY A 3 -3.94 -10.03 -7.65
N LEU A 4 -3.40 -9.46 -6.58
CA LEU A 4 -1.99 -9.64 -6.22
C LEU A 4 -1.78 -11.15 -6.08
N ASN A 5 -1.21 -11.76 -7.11
CA ASN A 5 -0.82 -13.17 -7.11
C ASN A 5 0.48 -13.30 -6.29
N LEU A 6 0.38 -12.95 -5.01
CA LEU A 6 1.44 -13.15 -4.04
C LEU A 6 1.40 -14.63 -3.67
N ASN A 7 2.41 -15.38 -4.08
CA ASN A 7 2.63 -16.72 -3.55
C ASN A 7 3.08 -16.55 -2.08
N LEU A 8 2.12 -16.39 -1.17
CA LEU A 8 2.29 -16.08 0.26
C LEU A 8 2.87 -17.25 1.09
N SER A 9 3.53 -18.22 0.45
CA SER A 9 4.22 -19.31 1.17
C SER A 9 5.24 -18.80 2.21
N ASN A 10 5.61 -17.52 2.13
CA ASN A 10 6.31 -16.79 3.19
C ASN A 10 5.71 -15.39 3.39
N ILE A 11 4.93 -15.20 4.46
CA ILE A 11 4.29 -13.92 4.83
C ILE A 11 5.33 -12.79 4.95
N ASP A 12 6.52 -13.07 5.49
CA ASP A 12 7.56 -12.06 5.67
C ASP A 12 7.99 -11.47 4.33
N LYS A 13 8.10 -12.32 3.29
CA LYS A 13 8.49 -11.85 1.97
C LYS A 13 7.40 -11.00 1.34
N ALA A 14 6.14 -11.32 1.59
CA ALA A 14 5.02 -10.52 1.11
C ALA A 14 5.00 -9.14 1.79
N MET A 15 5.22 -9.10 3.11
CA MET A 15 5.32 -7.86 3.87
C MET A 15 6.49 -6.99 3.39
N GLU A 16 7.65 -7.59 3.12
CA GLU A 16 8.81 -6.90 2.57
C GLU A 16 8.51 -6.28 1.19
N VAL A 17 7.88 -7.05 0.29
CA VAL A 17 7.53 -6.57 -1.06
C VAL A 17 6.51 -5.44 -1.00
N VAL A 18 5.40 -5.64 -0.28
CA VAL A 18 4.36 -4.63 -0.13
C VAL A 18 4.91 -3.37 0.55
N GLY A 19 5.72 -3.53 1.60
CA GLY A 19 6.39 -2.43 2.27
C GLY A 19 7.33 -1.65 1.35
N ALA A 20 8.15 -2.36 0.56
CA ALA A 20 9.06 -1.73 -0.40
C ALA A 20 8.32 -0.97 -1.50
N ASP A 21 7.18 -1.49 -1.98
CA ASP A 21 6.33 -0.81 -2.94
C ASP A 21 5.71 0.46 -2.34
N LEU A 22 4.98 0.33 -1.23
CA LEU A 22 4.26 1.45 -0.60
C LEU A 22 5.19 2.55 -0.03
N CYS A 23 6.42 2.21 0.34
CA CYS A 23 7.42 3.19 0.76
C CYS A 23 8.19 3.83 -0.40
N GLY A 24 7.95 3.39 -1.65
CA GLY A 24 8.62 3.91 -2.84
C GLY A 24 10.08 3.49 -2.97
N PHE A 25 10.48 2.38 -2.33
CA PHE A 25 11.81 1.78 -2.47
C PHE A 25 11.92 0.88 -3.70
N ASN A 26 10.81 0.39 -4.24
CA ASN A 26 10.78 -0.29 -5.53
C ASN A 26 10.70 0.73 -6.68
N PRO A 27 11.70 0.81 -7.58
CA PRO A 27 11.71 1.79 -8.68
C PRO A 27 10.51 1.69 -9.63
N ARG A 28 9.89 0.51 -9.74
CA ARG A 28 8.72 0.28 -10.61
C ARG A 28 7.47 0.97 -10.10
N THR A 29 7.35 1.11 -8.79
CA THR A 29 6.17 1.66 -8.12
C THR A 29 6.44 3.02 -7.46
N ALA A 30 7.71 3.45 -7.41
CA ALA A 30 8.14 4.70 -6.81
C ALA A 30 7.34 5.94 -7.29
N ASN A 31 6.98 6.01 -8.58
CA ASN A 31 6.19 7.13 -9.11
C ASN A 31 4.80 7.26 -8.45
N TYR A 32 4.25 6.17 -7.91
CA TYR A 32 2.96 6.19 -7.22
C TYR A 32 3.07 6.56 -5.74
N TYR A 33 4.24 6.39 -5.10
CA TYR A 33 4.32 6.40 -3.63
C TYR A 33 5.46 7.27 -3.05
N LYS A 34 6.54 7.48 -3.80
CA LYS A 34 7.72 8.23 -3.35
C LYS A 34 7.36 9.69 -3.10
N ASN A 35 7.89 10.27 -2.01
CA ASN A 35 7.67 11.66 -1.59
C ASN A 35 6.20 12.06 -1.38
N LYS A 36 5.30 11.09 -1.21
CA LYS A 36 3.89 11.31 -0.88
C LYS A 36 3.64 11.08 0.60
N THR A 37 2.63 11.77 1.13
CA THR A 37 2.07 11.51 2.46
C THR A 37 1.42 10.14 2.54
N THR A 38 1.23 9.62 3.76
CA THR A 38 0.52 8.34 3.98
C THR A 38 -0.86 8.33 3.31
N HIS A 39 -1.62 9.41 3.45
CA HIS A 39 -2.95 9.53 2.85
C HIS A 39 -2.90 9.42 1.31
N GLU A 40 -1.99 10.14 0.65
CA GLU A 40 -1.85 10.11 -0.81
C GLU A 40 -1.40 8.74 -1.34
N ARG A 41 -0.59 8.00 -0.56
CA ARG A 41 -0.19 6.63 -0.89
C ARG A 41 -1.40 5.69 -0.85
N LEU A 42 -2.20 5.76 0.21
CA LEU A 42 -3.42 4.95 0.37
C LEU A 42 -4.45 5.29 -0.72
N LEU A 43 -4.59 6.58 -1.04
CA LEU A 43 -5.44 7.05 -2.13
C LEU A 43 -5.00 6.46 -3.48
N SER A 44 -3.68 6.44 -3.75
CA SER A 44 -3.12 5.87 -4.98
C SER A 44 -3.28 4.35 -5.05
N TYR A 45 -3.19 3.66 -3.91
CA TYR A 45 -3.25 2.20 -3.84
C TYR A 45 -4.68 1.67 -4.11
N ASN A 46 -5.69 2.24 -3.44
CA ASN A 46 -7.06 1.73 -3.56
C ASN A 46 -8.17 2.79 -3.43
N GLY A 47 -7.81 4.06 -3.26
CA GLY A 47 -8.78 5.15 -3.06
C GLY A 47 -9.69 5.43 -4.25
N ILE A 48 -9.28 5.07 -5.46
CA ILE A 48 -10.13 5.16 -6.67
C ILE A 48 -11.24 4.09 -6.65
N VAL A 49 -10.96 2.92 -6.06
CA VAL A 49 -11.91 1.80 -6.00
C VAL A 49 -12.80 1.92 -4.76
N ASN A 50 -12.22 2.33 -3.63
CA ASN A 50 -12.94 2.62 -2.39
C ASN A 50 -12.47 3.98 -1.86
N SER A 51 -13.31 5.00 -2.01
CA SER A 51 -13.01 6.37 -1.56
C SER A 51 -12.76 6.48 -0.05
N ASN A 52 -13.29 5.56 0.75
CA ASN A 52 -13.11 5.56 2.21
C ASN A 52 -11.83 4.86 2.64
N TYR A 53 -11.14 4.17 1.73
CA TYR A 53 -9.96 3.35 2.05
C TYR A 53 -8.86 4.10 2.81
N PRO A 54 -8.46 5.33 2.43
CA PRO A 54 -7.45 6.06 3.20
C PRO A 54 -7.88 6.33 4.64
N THR A 55 -9.14 6.70 4.84
CA THR A 55 -9.71 7.00 6.16
C THR A 55 -9.73 5.74 7.03
N GLU A 56 -10.31 4.65 6.53
CA GLU A 56 -10.43 3.39 7.27
C GLU A 56 -9.07 2.85 7.72
N VAL A 57 -8.05 2.92 6.86
CA VAL A 57 -6.68 2.46 7.20
C VAL A 57 -6.03 3.38 8.24
N ILE A 58 -6.17 4.69 8.12
CA ILE A 58 -5.60 5.64 9.10
C ILE A 58 -6.27 5.47 10.47
N GLU A 59 -7.58 5.23 10.51
CA GLU A 59 -8.31 4.95 11.75
C GLU A 59 -7.78 3.68 12.43
N ILE A 60 -7.54 2.61 11.66
CA ILE A 60 -6.93 1.38 12.17
C ILE A 60 -5.52 1.67 12.72
N MET A 61 -4.68 2.42 11.99
CA MET A 61 -3.31 2.74 12.41
C MET A 61 -3.26 3.56 13.71
N ASN A 62 -4.18 4.49 13.90
CA ASN A 62 -4.25 5.32 15.10
C ASN A 62 -4.85 4.60 16.32
N GLY A 63 -5.49 3.44 16.11
CA GLY A 63 -6.06 2.61 17.17
C GLY A 63 -5.06 1.65 17.83
N PHE A 64 -3.81 1.62 17.35
CA PHE A 64 -2.69 0.85 17.91
C PHE A 64 -1.63 1.79 18.49
#